data_AF-B5DCM5-F1
#
_entry.id   AF-B5DCM5-F1
#
_cell.length_a   1.000
_cell.length_b   1.000
_cell.length_c   1.000
_cell.angle_alpha   90.00
_cell.angle_beta   90.00
_cell.angle_gamma   90.00
#
_symmetry.space_group_name_H-M   'P 1'
#
loop_
_entity.id
_entity.type
_entity.pdbx_description
1 polymer ?
#
loop_
_entity_poly.entity_id
_entity_poly.type
_entity_poly.pdbx_seq_one_letter_code
_entity_poly.pdbx_strand_id
1 'polypeptide(L)'
;RISYWVGAKPILIHALKNTSALILQLHAMICIYQNGTGNLTDADFQKLNILVNNTLSKYGCTLDMLMKELGIGSLNLQDLLGGLSPAVGDTFKIIYELLKGVQLEKTVLTTLCDAIGKLINEGCLPDLFQPDLVEFFKNFKKLCESFNSGDLDAFTKSLEKVLERMKCLLHGLSITDILNNISAQDGKLIFSGLAKPLGDLLTTLCPLIGKLAPATGD
;
A
#
# COMPACT_ATOMS: atom_id res chain seq x y z
N ARG A 1 26.57 -25.95 22.52
CA ARG A 1 25.94 -24.60 22.64
C ARG A 1 26.03 -23.95 21.26
N ILE A 2 24.97 -24.01 20.47
CA ILE A 2 24.92 -23.39 19.14
C ILE A 2 24.42 -21.96 19.34
N SER A 3 25.28 -20.96 19.07
CA SER A 3 24.93 -19.55 19.20
C SER A 3 24.07 -19.12 18.00
N TYR A 4 22.75 -19.06 18.19
CA TYR A 4 21.84 -18.38 17.27
C TYR A 4 21.99 -16.86 17.45
N TRP A 5 23.09 -16.30 16.94
CA TRP A 5 23.09 -14.89 16.56
C TRP A 5 22.51 -14.82 15.15
N VAL A 6 21.20 -14.99 15.03
CA VAL A 6 20.53 -14.72 13.75
C VAL A 6 20.34 -13.20 13.70
N GLY A 7 21.17 -12.50 12.92
CA GLY A 7 21.02 -11.06 12.70
C GLY A 7 19.63 -10.72 12.14
N ALA A 8 19.21 -9.47 12.28
CA ALA A 8 17.91 -9.01 11.77
C ALA A 8 17.83 -9.14 10.24
N LYS A 9 18.94 -8.90 9.52
CA LYS A 9 18.99 -9.04 8.05
C LYS A 9 18.73 -10.49 7.60
N PRO A 10 19.40 -11.54 8.13
CA PRO A 10 19.08 -12.93 7.81
C PRO A 10 17.62 -13.32 8.09
N ILE A 11 17.04 -12.90 9.22
CA ILE A 11 15.63 -13.17 9.56
C ILE A 11 14.72 -12.54 8.51
N LEU A 12 14.96 -11.28 8.17
CA LEU A 12 14.15 -10.58 7.20
C LEU A 12 14.30 -11.14 5.77
N ILE A 13 15.51 -11.53 5.35
CA ILE A 13 15.71 -12.21 4.05
C ILE A 13 14.94 -13.53 4.02
N HIS A 14 14.97 -14.30 5.11
CA HIS A 14 14.17 -15.52 5.20
C HIS A 14 12.68 -15.23 5.10
N ALA A 15 12.16 -14.23 5.83
CA ALA A 15 10.76 -13.83 5.75
C ALA A 15 10.37 -13.37 4.33
N LEU A 16 11.19 -12.52 3.70
CA LEU A 16 10.92 -12.02 2.34
C LEU A 16 10.88 -13.17 1.31
N LYS A 17 11.76 -14.16 1.43
CA LYS A 17 11.76 -15.32 0.52
C LYS A 17 10.52 -16.22 0.66
N ASN A 18 9.84 -16.18 1.80
CA ASN A 18 8.74 -17.09 2.13
C ASN A 18 7.40 -16.37 2.29
N THR A 19 7.32 -15.05 2.07
CA THR A 19 6.08 -14.31 2.31
C THR A 19 5.89 -13.18 1.30
N SER A 20 5.19 -13.47 0.21
CA SER A 20 4.90 -12.49 -0.85
C SER A 20 4.12 -11.26 -0.34
N ALA A 21 3.25 -11.46 0.66
CA ALA A 21 2.52 -10.36 1.30
C ALA A 21 3.44 -9.35 2.00
N LEU A 22 4.51 -9.82 2.66
CA LEU A 22 5.50 -8.93 3.27
C LEU A 22 6.17 -8.07 2.21
N ILE A 23 6.55 -8.69 1.08
CA ILE A 23 7.21 -7.93 0.03
C ILE A 23 6.27 -6.88 -0.58
N LEU A 24 5.03 -7.26 -0.88
CA LEU A 24 4.04 -6.31 -1.43
C LEU A 24 3.75 -5.17 -0.46
N GLN A 25 3.64 -5.46 0.83
CA GLN A 25 3.42 -4.45 1.87
C GLN A 25 4.58 -3.45 1.94
N LEU A 26 5.83 -3.94 1.98
CA LEU A 26 7.03 -3.08 2.00
C LEU A 26 7.20 -2.31 0.68
N HIS A 27 6.88 -2.93 -0.45
CA HIS A 27 6.95 -2.28 -1.75
C HIS A 27 5.88 -1.18 -1.89
N ALA A 28 4.66 -1.42 -1.39
CA ALA A 28 3.63 -0.39 -1.36
C ALA A 28 4.09 0.86 -0.58
N MET A 29 4.76 0.67 0.56
CA MET A 29 5.34 1.79 1.34
C MET A 29 6.43 2.53 0.56
N ILE A 30 7.29 1.82 -0.17
CA ILE A 30 8.28 2.44 -1.07
C ILE A 30 7.56 3.24 -2.17
N CYS A 31 6.51 2.70 -2.79
CA CYS A 31 5.75 3.40 -3.81
C CYS A 31 5.09 4.67 -3.24
N ILE A 32 4.55 4.63 -2.01
CA ILE A 32 3.99 5.81 -1.33
C ILE A 32 5.07 6.86 -1.13
N TYR A 33 6.24 6.46 -0.63
CA TYR A 33 7.39 7.36 -0.47
C TYR A 33 7.81 7.99 -1.81
N GLN A 34 8.04 7.18 -2.84
CA GLN A 34 8.51 7.64 -4.15
C GLN A 34 7.51 8.54 -4.88
N ASN A 35 6.23 8.16 -4.91
CA ASN A 35 5.19 8.96 -5.59
C ASN A 35 4.75 10.18 -4.77
N GLY A 36 4.89 10.14 -3.44
CA GLY A 36 4.64 11.28 -2.57
C GLY A 36 5.83 12.22 -2.41
N THR A 37 6.99 11.88 -2.98
CA THR A 37 8.21 12.68 -2.85
C THR A 37 7.98 14.09 -3.39
N GLY A 38 8.17 15.11 -2.54
CA GLY A 38 7.87 16.52 -2.83
C GLY A 38 6.59 17.05 -2.16
N ASN A 39 5.68 16.16 -1.74
CA ASN A 39 4.43 16.52 -1.05
C ASN A 39 4.33 15.95 0.38
N LEU A 40 5.20 15.01 0.74
CA LEU A 40 5.23 14.40 2.07
C LEU A 40 5.71 15.42 3.11
N THR A 41 4.93 15.56 4.19
CA THR A 41 5.35 16.31 5.38
C THR A 41 6.19 15.44 6.32
N ASP A 42 6.86 16.07 7.29
CA ASP A 42 7.56 15.34 8.35
C ASP A 42 6.64 14.34 9.07
N ALA A 43 5.39 14.73 9.33
CA ALA A 43 4.40 13.84 9.96
C ALA A 43 4.06 12.61 9.10
N ASP A 44 4.05 12.76 7.78
CA ASP A 44 3.79 11.65 6.86
C ASP A 44 4.97 10.68 6.79
N PHE A 45 6.20 11.21 6.84
CA PHE A 45 7.40 10.38 6.98
C PHE A 45 7.41 9.60 8.30
N GLN A 46 6.98 10.23 9.40
CA GLN A 46 6.85 9.53 10.69
C GLN A 46 5.84 8.38 10.61
N LYS A 47 4.67 8.61 10.01
CA LYS A 47 3.67 7.55 9.79
C LYS A 47 4.23 6.40 8.97
N LEU A 48 4.94 6.71 7.87
CA LEU A 48 5.59 5.70 7.04
C LEU A 48 6.61 4.87 7.82
N ASN A 49 7.48 5.50 8.60
CA ASN A 49 8.47 4.79 9.42
C ASN A 49 7.80 3.89 10.47
N ILE A 50 6.73 4.36 11.11
CA ILE A 50 5.94 3.55 12.04
C ILE A 50 5.34 2.33 11.32
N LEU A 51 4.76 2.52 10.14
CA LEU A 51 4.16 1.44 9.35
C LEU A 51 5.20 0.40 8.92
N VAL A 52 6.38 0.83 8.46
CA VAL A 52 7.49 -0.05 8.14
C VAL A 52 7.89 -0.83 9.40
N ASN A 53 8.13 -0.14 10.52
CA ASN A 53 8.60 -0.81 11.73
C ASN A 53 7.58 -1.80 12.29
N ASN A 54 6.30 -1.47 12.24
CA ASN A 54 5.21 -2.39 12.60
C ASN A 54 5.17 -3.61 11.67
N THR A 55 5.41 -3.41 10.37
CA THR A 55 5.47 -4.49 9.38
C THR A 55 6.64 -5.42 9.66
N LEU A 56 7.84 -4.87 9.90
CA LEU A 56 9.04 -5.65 10.21
C LEU A 56 8.91 -6.39 11.55
N SER A 57 8.28 -5.78 12.56
CA SER A 57 8.16 -6.34 13.91
C SER A 57 7.35 -7.63 13.92
N LYS A 58 6.40 -7.79 13.00
CA LYS A 58 5.65 -9.06 12.81
C LYS A 58 6.56 -10.24 12.44
N TYR A 59 7.74 -9.97 11.90
CA TYR A 59 8.74 -10.95 11.50
C TYR A 59 9.98 -10.91 12.40
N GLY A 60 9.85 -10.36 13.62
CA GLY A 60 10.94 -10.33 14.61
C GLY A 60 12.08 -9.37 14.28
N CYS A 61 11.85 -8.38 13.42
CA CYS A 61 12.86 -7.39 13.02
C CYS A 61 12.38 -5.96 13.28
N THR A 62 13.28 -5.02 13.52
CA THR A 62 12.97 -3.57 13.55
C THR A 62 13.89 -2.81 12.62
N LEU A 63 13.50 -1.59 12.25
CA LEU A 63 14.37 -0.70 11.46
C LEU A 63 15.69 -0.40 12.19
N ASP A 64 15.64 -0.14 13.50
CA ASP A 64 16.84 0.12 14.31
C ASP A 64 17.81 -1.08 14.30
N MET A 65 17.29 -2.30 14.39
CA MET A 65 18.13 -3.50 14.30
C MET A 65 18.82 -3.61 12.94
N LEU A 66 18.09 -3.36 11.84
CA LEU A 66 18.65 -3.37 10.49
C LEU A 66 19.70 -2.28 10.29
N MET A 67 19.45 -1.07 10.77
CA MET A 67 20.39 0.04 10.66
C MET A 67 21.68 -0.22 11.43
N LYS A 68 21.57 -0.69 12.68
CA LYS A 68 22.72 -1.11 13.50
C LYS A 68 23.55 -2.19 12.83
N GLU A 69 22.90 -3.19 12.24
CA GLU A 69 23.59 -4.28 11.53
C GLU A 69 24.29 -3.77 10.25
N LEU A 70 23.75 -2.75 9.59
CA LEU A 70 24.34 -2.13 8.41
C LEU A 70 25.39 -1.05 8.74
N GLY A 71 25.68 -0.80 10.02
CA GLY A 71 26.62 0.24 10.46
C GLY A 71 26.13 1.66 10.18
N ILE A 72 24.82 1.82 9.95
CA ILE A 72 24.16 3.12 9.77
C ILE A 72 23.71 3.56 11.17
N GLY A 73 24.12 4.77 11.59
CA GLY A 73 23.85 5.29 12.94
C GLY A 73 22.40 5.05 13.38
N SER A 74 22.20 4.61 14.62
CA SER A 74 20.89 4.25 15.15
C SER A 74 19.91 5.42 15.06
N LEU A 75 18.67 5.15 14.66
CA LEU A 75 17.59 6.12 14.80
C LEU A 75 17.29 6.30 16.29
N ASN A 76 17.52 7.51 16.81
CA ASN A 76 17.00 7.84 18.13
C ASN A 76 15.48 7.92 18.00
N LEU A 77 14.72 7.47 19.00
CA LEU A 77 13.26 7.66 19.02
C LEU A 77 12.89 9.16 18.91
N GLN A 78 13.78 10.05 19.36
CA GLN A 78 13.66 11.50 19.18
C GLN A 78 13.89 11.97 17.74
N ASP A 79 14.76 11.34 16.94
CA ASP A 79 14.93 11.64 15.52
C ASP A 79 13.73 11.12 14.70
N LEU A 80 13.10 10.05 15.20
CA LEU A 80 11.85 9.50 14.68
C LEU A 80 10.62 10.37 15.07
N LEU A 81 10.74 11.22 16.09
CA LEU A 81 9.66 12.08 16.61
C LEU A 81 9.91 13.58 16.39
N GLY A 82 11.11 13.99 15.96
CA GLY A 82 11.51 15.39 15.87
C GLY A 82 12.67 15.65 14.92
N GLY A 83 12.36 15.86 13.64
CA GLY A 83 13.15 16.69 12.72
C GLY A 83 14.32 16.05 11.96
N LEU A 84 14.20 16.08 10.62
CA LEU A 84 15.20 15.90 9.54
C LEU A 84 15.56 14.46 9.16
N SER A 85 15.11 13.90 8.02
CA SER A 85 15.19 14.24 6.57
C SER A 85 16.27 13.48 5.79
N PRO A 86 17.49 13.19 6.31
CA PRO A 86 18.39 12.21 5.69
C PRO A 86 18.05 10.74 6.01
N ALA A 87 17.58 10.48 7.24
CA ALA A 87 17.35 9.11 7.73
C ALA A 87 16.14 8.40 7.09
N VAL A 88 15.22 9.16 6.49
CA VAL A 88 14.02 8.60 5.84
C VAL A 88 14.37 8.05 4.45
N GLY A 89 15.19 8.78 3.69
CA GLY A 89 15.74 8.28 2.43
C GLY A 89 16.58 7.02 2.66
N ASP A 90 17.38 7.00 3.73
CA ASP A 90 18.17 5.83 4.11
C ASP A 90 17.30 4.63 4.53
N THR A 91 16.20 4.86 5.27
CA THR A 91 15.23 3.82 5.64
C THR A 91 14.65 3.13 4.40
N PHE A 92 14.12 3.90 3.45
CA PHE A 92 13.54 3.34 2.22
C PHE A 92 14.58 2.73 1.30
N LYS A 93 15.81 3.28 1.28
CA LYS A 93 16.94 2.70 0.56
C LYS A 93 17.34 1.34 1.13
N ILE A 94 17.40 1.19 2.46
CA ILE A 94 17.67 -0.09 3.14
C ILE A 94 16.62 -1.13 2.74
N ILE A 95 15.33 -0.77 2.85
CA ILE A 95 14.24 -1.68 2.47
C ILE A 95 14.36 -2.05 1.00
N TYR A 96 14.59 -1.07 0.11
CA TYR A 96 14.73 -1.31 -1.32
C TYR A 96 15.90 -2.25 -1.66
N GLU A 97 17.08 -2.08 -1.03
CA GLU A 97 18.21 -2.98 -1.21
C GLU A 97 17.93 -4.40 -0.67
N LEU A 98 17.18 -4.52 0.42
CA LEU A 98 16.74 -5.82 0.93
C LEU A 98 15.78 -6.50 -0.05
N LEU A 99 14.88 -5.74 -0.66
CA LEU A 99 13.94 -6.25 -1.67
C LEU A 99 14.63 -6.67 -2.97
N LYS A 100 15.70 -5.98 -3.39
CA LYS A 100 16.49 -6.38 -4.59
C LYS A 100 17.04 -7.80 -4.50
N GLY A 101 17.31 -8.29 -3.27
CA GLY A 101 17.79 -9.65 -3.03
C GLY A 101 16.71 -10.73 -3.19
N VAL A 102 15.45 -10.35 -3.45
CA VAL A 102 14.31 -11.26 -3.55
C VAL A 102 13.62 -11.04 -4.89
N GLN A 103 13.48 -12.12 -5.68
CA GLN A 103 12.86 -12.03 -7.00
C GLN A 103 11.34 -11.90 -6.85
N LEU A 104 10.82 -10.73 -7.19
CA LEU A 104 9.42 -10.55 -7.57
C LEU A 104 9.36 -10.10 -9.02
N GLU A 105 8.25 -10.42 -9.66
CA GLU A 105 7.99 -9.96 -11.01
C GLU A 105 7.94 -8.42 -11.03
N LYS A 106 8.91 -7.82 -11.73
CA LYS A 106 9.04 -6.37 -11.89
C LYS A 106 7.72 -5.72 -12.34
N THR A 107 6.95 -6.41 -13.18
CA THR A 107 5.65 -5.96 -13.68
C THR A 107 4.61 -5.75 -12.57
N VAL A 108 4.54 -6.65 -11.59
CA VAL A 108 3.60 -6.54 -10.45
C VAL A 108 3.95 -5.33 -9.59
N LEU A 109 5.26 -5.14 -9.33
CA LEU A 109 5.78 -4.05 -8.53
C LEU A 109 5.54 -2.68 -9.18
N THR A 110 5.81 -2.55 -10.49
CA THR A 110 5.51 -1.32 -11.25
C THR A 110 4.02 -1.02 -11.26
N THR A 111 3.18 -2.03 -11.48
CA THR A 111 1.71 -1.85 -11.48
C THR A 111 1.19 -1.37 -10.13
N LEU A 112 1.73 -1.89 -9.03
CA LEU A 112 1.40 -1.45 -7.69
C LEU A 112 1.77 0.02 -7.45
N CYS A 113 2.98 0.42 -7.87
CA CYS A 113 3.40 1.82 -7.77
C CYS A 113 2.53 2.75 -8.62
N ASP A 114 2.15 2.35 -9.83
CA ASP A 114 1.28 3.15 -10.70
C ASP A 114 -0.12 3.34 -10.09
N ALA A 115 -0.68 2.29 -9.49
CA ALA A 115 -1.97 2.35 -8.80
C ALA A 115 -1.90 3.28 -7.57
N ILE A 116 -0.83 3.19 -6.77
CA ILE A 116 -0.59 4.06 -5.62
C ILE A 116 -0.41 5.51 -6.05
N GLY A 117 0.37 5.77 -7.10
CA GLY A 117 0.57 7.13 -7.63
C GLY A 117 -0.73 7.78 -8.07
N LYS A 118 -1.63 7.02 -8.71
CA LYS A 118 -2.97 7.50 -9.05
C LYS A 118 -3.80 7.84 -7.82
N LEU A 119 -3.81 6.99 -6.79
CA LEU A 119 -4.51 7.30 -5.54
C LEU A 119 -3.95 8.56 -4.86
N ILE A 120 -2.63 8.75 -4.86
CA ILE A 120 -2.00 9.97 -4.32
C ILE A 120 -2.45 11.22 -5.09
N ASN A 121 -2.57 11.14 -6.42
CA ASN A 121 -3.07 12.24 -7.25
C ASN A 121 -4.54 12.60 -6.95
N GLU A 122 -5.34 11.63 -6.49
CA GLU A 122 -6.71 11.85 -5.98
C GLU A 122 -6.73 12.36 -4.52
N GLY A 123 -5.58 12.74 -3.94
CA GLY A 123 -5.50 13.25 -2.57
C GLY A 123 -5.60 12.17 -1.50
N CYS A 124 -5.43 10.89 -1.86
CA CYS A 124 -5.61 9.76 -0.93
C CYS A 124 -4.39 9.42 -0.08
N LEU A 125 -3.36 10.27 -0.06
CA LEU A 125 -2.14 10.03 0.72
C LEU A 125 -2.42 9.72 2.20
N PRO A 126 -3.32 10.42 2.92
CA PRO A 126 -3.59 10.13 4.32
C PRO A 126 -4.14 8.72 4.57
N ASP A 127 -5.01 8.24 3.67
CA ASP A 127 -5.69 6.95 3.76
C ASP A 127 -4.77 5.79 3.35
N LEU A 128 -3.69 6.08 2.61
CA LEU A 128 -2.64 5.10 2.29
C LEU A 128 -1.76 4.77 3.51
N PHE A 129 -1.80 5.54 4.59
CA PHE A 129 -1.09 5.24 5.84
C PHE A 129 -1.83 4.23 6.73
N GLN A 130 -2.37 3.17 6.13
CA GLN A 130 -3.08 2.10 6.83
C GLN A 130 -2.20 0.85 7.03
N PRO A 131 -2.40 0.09 8.13
CA PRO A 131 -1.50 -1.00 8.52
C PRO A 131 -1.53 -2.24 7.61
N ASP A 132 -2.56 -2.40 6.79
CA ASP A 132 -2.75 -3.58 5.93
C ASP A 132 -3.15 -3.16 4.50
N LEU A 133 -2.15 -2.69 3.75
CA LEU A 133 -2.31 -2.25 2.37
C LEU A 133 -2.54 -3.45 1.45
N VAL A 134 -1.94 -4.60 1.74
CA VAL A 134 -2.16 -5.83 0.96
C VAL A 134 -3.62 -6.26 1.03
N GLU A 135 -4.23 -6.31 2.21
CA GLU A 135 -5.66 -6.63 2.33
C GLU A 135 -6.55 -5.57 1.67
N PHE A 136 -6.17 -4.30 1.75
CA PHE A 136 -6.85 -3.23 1.01
C PHE A 136 -6.83 -3.51 -0.51
N PHE A 137 -5.67 -3.78 -1.11
CA PHE A 137 -5.57 -4.06 -2.54
C PHE A 137 -6.25 -5.38 -2.94
N LYS A 138 -6.32 -6.38 -2.05
CA LYS A 138 -7.14 -7.59 -2.26
C LYS A 138 -8.63 -7.26 -2.36
N ASN A 139 -9.14 -6.41 -1.47
CA ASN A 139 -10.54 -5.98 -1.51
C ASN A 139 -10.82 -5.06 -2.71
N PHE A 140 -9.87 -4.20 -3.07
CA PHE A 140 -9.96 -3.41 -4.30
C PHE A 140 -9.98 -4.30 -5.55
N LYS A 141 -9.18 -5.37 -5.58
CA LYS A 141 -9.23 -6.32 -6.70
C LYS A 141 -10.62 -6.95 -6.86
N LYS A 142 -11.28 -7.36 -5.77
CA LYS A 142 -12.67 -7.86 -5.80
C LYS A 142 -13.65 -6.80 -6.30
N LEU A 143 -13.49 -5.55 -5.86
CA LEU A 143 -14.25 -4.42 -6.40
C LEU A 143 -14.09 -4.34 -7.93
N CYS A 144 -12.86 -4.44 -8.44
CA CYS A 144 -12.60 -4.40 -9.87
C CYS A 144 -13.14 -5.60 -10.64
N GLU A 145 -13.13 -6.79 -10.05
CA GLU A 145 -13.76 -7.99 -10.63
C GLU A 145 -15.27 -7.76 -10.81
N SER A 146 -15.95 -7.28 -9.76
CA SER A 146 -17.38 -6.95 -9.84
C SER A 146 -17.67 -5.80 -10.81
N PHE A 147 -16.82 -4.77 -10.86
CA PHE A 147 -16.91 -3.66 -11.81
C PHE A 147 -16.89 -4.14 -13.27
N ASN A 148 -15.97 -5.04 -13.60
CA ASN A 148 -15.83 -5.58 -14.96
C ASN A 148 -16.96 -6.54 -15.33
N SER A 149 -17.52 -7.25 -14.35
CA SER A 149 -18.63 -8.19 -14.58
C SER A 149 -20.00 -7.52 -14.69
N GLY A 150 -20.14 -6.27 -14.21
CA GLY A 150 -21.43 -5.58 -14.15
C GLY A 150 -22.35 -6.02 -13.00
N ASP A 151 -21.87 -6.87 -12.08
CA ASP A 151 -22.63 -7.32 -10.91
C ASP A 151 -22.76 -6.18 -9.88
N LEU A 152 -23.92 -5.51 -9.87
CA LEU A 152 -24.20 -4.38 -8.99
C LEU A 152 -24.19 -4.76 -7.51
N ASP A 153 -24.74 -5.93 -7.15
CA ASP A 153 -24.85 -6.35 -5.75
C ASP A 153 -23.48 -6.70 -5.16
N ALA A 154 -22.64 -7.39 -5.94
CA ALA A 154 -21.26 -7.67 -5.54
C ALA A 154 -20.41 -6.39 -5.52
N PHE A 155 -20.65 -5.49 -6.48
CA PHE A 155 -19.93 -4.23 -6.60
C PHE A 155 -20.20 -3.30 -5.42
N THR A 156 -21.47 -3.04 -5.10
CA THR A 156 -21.84 -2.15 -3.99
C THR A 156 -21.23 -2.61 -2.66
N LYS A 157 -21.34 -3.90 -2.33
CA LYS A 157 -20.73 -4.49 -1.11
C LYS A 157 -19.20 -4.36 -1.08
N SER A 158 -18.55 -4.53 -2.23
CA SER A 158 -17.10 -4.40 -2.32
C SER A 158 -16.67 -2.94 -2.25
N LEU A 159 -17.48 -2.04 -2.83
CA LEU A 159 -17.22 -0.62 -2.88
C LEU A 159 -17.28 0.00 -1.49
N GLU A 160 -18.28 -0.36 -0.69
CA GLU A 160 -18.39 0.07 0.71
C GLU A 160 -17.10 -0.21 1.49
N LYS A 161 -16.58 -1.44 1.42
CA LYS A 161 -15.34 -1.85 2.11
C LYS A 161 -14.12 -1.04 1.67
N VAL A 162 -14.04 -0.70 0.38
CA VAL A 162 -12.95 0.11 -0.16
C VAL A 162 -13.08 1.56 0.30
N LEU A 163 -14.28 2.15 0.20
CA LEU A 163 -14.53 3.55 0.58
C LEU A 163 -14.47 3.80 2.10
N GLU A 164 -14.77 2.79 2.92
CA GLU A 164 -14.58 2.85 4.38
C GLU A 164 -13.10 3.06 4.76
N ARG A 165 -12.18 2.50 3.97
CA ARG A 165 -10.73 2.59 4.16
C ARG A 165 -10.06 3.68 3.34
N MET A 166 -10.72 4.16 2.29
CA MET A 166 -10.20 5.11 1.31
C MET A 166 -11.24 6.23 1.12
N LYS A 167 -11.45 7.00 2.19
CA LYS A 167 -12.49 8.02 2.30
C LYS A 167 -12.21 9.24 1.42
N CYS A 168 -10.95 9.51 1.09
CA CYS A 168 -10.55 10.54 0.12
C CYS A 168 -11.38 10.47 -1.18
N LEU A 169 -11.69 9.25 -1.66
CA LEU A 169 -12.44 9.00 -2.91
C LEU A 169 -13.90 9.46 -2.85
N LEU A 170 -14.41 9.74 -1.64
CA LEU A 170 -15.75 10.28 -1.45
C LEU A 170 -15.81 11.78 -1.74
N HIS A 171 -14.69 12.50 -1.71
CA HIS A 171 -14.65 13.97 -1.84
C HIS A 171 -15.68 14.70 -0.95
N GLY A 172 -15.87 14.20 0.27
CA GLY A 172 -16.81 14.75 1.26
C GLY A 172 -18.26 14.28 1.13
N LEU A 173 -18.57 13.40 0.17
CA LEU A 173 -19.90 12.79 0.02
C LEU A 173 -20.09 11.60 0.97
N SER A 174 -21.35 11.24 1.24
CA SER A 174 -21.63 9.98 1.93
C SER A 174 -21.53 8.80 0.96
N ILE A 175 -21.20 7.61 1.48
CA ILE A 175 -21.21 6.37 0.68
C ILE A 175 -22.60 6.17 0.05
N THR A 176 -23.68 6.41 0.80
CA THR A 176 -25.05 6.30 0.31
C THR A 176 -25.32 7.22 -0.88
N ASP A 177 -24.85 8.47 -0.85
CA ASP A 177 -25.03 9.40 -1.96
C ASP A 177 -24.33 8.91 -3.23
N ILE A 178 -23.13 8.34 -3.09
CA ILE A 178 -22.41 7.71 -4.20
C ILE A 178 -23.20 6.51 -4.72
N LEU A 179 -23.60 5.58 -3.85
CA LEU A 179 -24.30 4.34 -4.25
C LEU A 179 -25.63 4.61 -4.96
N ASN A 180 -26.38 5.63 -4.53
CA ASN A 180 -27.65 6.03 -5.17
C ASN A 180 -27.48 6.50 -6.62
N ASN A 181 -26.26 6.81 -7.04
CA ASN A 181 -25.93 7.30 -8.38
C ASN A 181 -25.28 6.21 -9.27
N ILE A 182 -25.29 4.95 -8.83
CA ILE A 182 -24.71 3.80 -9.53
C ILE A 182 -25.84 2.82 -9.89
N SER A 183 -25.90 2.43 -11.14
CA SER A 183 -26.88 1.43 -11.63
C SER A 183 -26.19 0.42 -12.54
N ALA A 184 -26.89 -0.66 -12.87
CA ALA A 184 -26.44 -1.60 -13.89
C ALA A 184 -27.36 -1.56 -15.11
N GLN A 185 -26.76 -1.46 -16.29
CA GLN A 185 -27.46 -1.50 -17.58
C GLN A 185 -26.62 -2.30 -18.57
N ASP A 186 -27.26 -3.23 -19.28
CA ASP A 186 -26.63 -4.06 -20.33
C ASP A 186 -25.35 -4.78 -19.86
N GLY A 187 -25.37 -5.29 -18.63
CA GLY A 187 -24.22 -6.00 -18.02
C GLY A 187 -23.03 -5.08 -17.70
N LYS A 188 -23.25 -3.77 -17.60
CA LYS A 188 -22.23 -2.78 -17.22
C LYS A 188 -22.74 -1.89 -16.11
N LEU A 189 -21.82 -1.45 -15.25
CA LEU A 189 -22.11 -0.43 -14.25
C LEU A 189 -22.11 0.95 -14.89
N ILE A 190 -23.15 1.72 -14.62
CA ILE A 190 -23.36 3.09 -15.07
C ILE A 190 -23.22 4.01 -13.85
N PHE A 191 -22.29 4.94 -13.95
CA PHE A 191 -22.00 5.95 -12.93
C PHE A 191 -22.54 7.29 -13.42
N SER A 192 -23.48 7.85 -12.67
CA SER A 192 -24.15 9.12 -13.00
C SER A 192 -23.92 10.15 -11.90
N GLY A 193 -24.28 11.41 -12.16
CA GLY A 193 -24.27 12.48 -11.14
C GLY A 193 -23.00 12.52 -10.28
N LEU A 194 -23.19 12.33 -8.98
CA LEU A 194 -22.13 12.39 -7.97
C LEU A 194 -21.14 11.22 -8.04
N ALA A 195 -21.54 10.08 -8.59
CA ALA A 195 -20.69 8.88 -8.69
C ALA A 195 -19.81 8.87 -9.95
N LYS A 196 -20.05 9.78 -10.91
CA LYS A 196 -19.31 9.82 -12.18
C LYS A 196 -17.79 9.89 -12.01
N PRO A 197 -17.22 10.78 -11.15
CA PRO A 197 -15.77 10.85 -10.97
C PRO A 197 -15.16 9.53 -10.45
N LEU A 198 -15.86 8.85 -9.55
CA LEU A 198 -15.45 7.54 -9.04
C LEU A 198 -15.45 6.49 -10.17
N GLY A 199 -16.49 6.48 -11.02
CA GLY A 199 -16.55 5.60 -12.19
C GLY A 199 -15.38 5.83 -13.13
N ASP A 200 -15.08 7.08 -13.47
CA ASP A 200 -13.96 7.46 -14.34
C ASP A 200 -12.62 7.02 -13.74
N LEU A 201 -12.44 7.18 -12.42
CA LEU A 201 -11.25 6.69 -11.71
C LEU A 201 -11.15 5.16 -11.77
N LEU A 202 -12.25 4.43 -11.54
CA LEU A 202 -12.26 2.97 -11.57
C LEU A 202 -11.93 2.40 -12.96
N THR A 203 -12.36 3.07 -14.04
CA THR A 203 -11.93 2.68 -15.41
C THR A 203 -10.41 2.75 -15.61
N THR A 204 -9.73 3.58 -14.83
CA THR A 204 -8.29 3.78 -14.89
C THR A 204 -7.54 2.88 -13.91
N LEU A 205 -8.08 2.69 -12.70
CA LEU A 205 -7.44 1.89 -11.65
C LEU A 205 -7.64 0.39 -11.85
N CYS A 206 -8.82 -0.06 -12.25
CA CYS A 206 -9.12 -1.48 -12.32
C CYS A 206 -8.27 -2.28 -13.32
N PRO A 207 -7.87 -1.73 -14.49
CA PRO A 207 -6.91 -2.39 -15.36
C PRO A 207 -5.51 -2.56 -14.75
N LEU A 208 -5.11 -1.70 -13.80
CA LEU A 208 -3.86 -1.83 -13.06
C LEU A 208 -4.03 -2.87 -11.95
N ILE A 209 -5.04 -2.69 -11.09
CA ILE A 209 -5.27 -3.53 -9.92
C ILE A 209 -5.58 -4.98 -10.33
N GLY A 210 -6.28 -5.19 -11.45
CA GLY A 210 -6.55 -6.53 -12.00
C GLY A 210 -5.28 -7.29 -12.42
N LYS A 211 -4.20 -6.59 -12.78
CA LYS A 211 -2.88 -7.17 -13.14
C LYS A 211 -2.01 -7.43 -11.92
N LEU A 212 -2.38 -6.95 -10.73
CA LEU A 212 -1.74 -7.41 -9.51
C LEU A 212 -2.02 -8.91 -9.43
N ALA A 213 -0.96 -9.71 -9.56
CA ALA A 213 -1.02 -11.14 -9.32
C ALA A 213 -1.78 -11.37 -8.00
N PRO A 214 -2.57 -12.44 -7.86
CA PRO A 214 -2.97 -12.83 -6.52
C PRO A 214 -1.68 -12.86 -5.70
N ALA A 215 -1.60 -12.01 -4.68
CA ALA A 215 -0.62 -12.18 -3.62
C ALA A 215 -0.98 -13.54 -3.05
N THR A 216 -0.42 -14.59 -3.66
CA THR A 216 -0.89 -15.95 -3.52
C THR A 216 -0.80 -16.26 -2.05
N GLY A 217 -1.94 -16.72 -1.53
CA GLY A 217 -2.06 -17.05 -0.13
C GLY A 217 -0.96 -18.03 0.26
N ASP A 218 -0.24 -17.63 1.30
CA ASP A 218 0.22 -18.54 2.35
C ASP A 218 -0.39 -18.02 3.66
#